data_AF-A0A3Q7FGZ2-F1
#
_entry.id   AF-A0A3Q7FGZ2-F1
#
_cell.length_a   1.000
_cell.length_b   1.000
_cell.length_c   1.000
_cell.angle_alpha   90.00
_cell.angle_beta   90.00
_cell.angle_gamma   90.00
#
_symmetry.space_group_name_H-M   'P 1'
#
loop_
_entity.id
_entity.type
_entity.pdbx_description
1 polymer ?
#
loop_
_entity_poly.entity_id
_entity_poly.type
_entity_poly.pdbx_seq_one_letter_code
_entity_poly.pdbx_strand_id
1 'polypeptide(L)'
;MYPATVTPSYIRQESFKKVVYKLSKPLISDDGKVYLCSEKKFFAFESNGSVAWTLSLSYRCSSSIAPVQGESRKARLHFKTESDK
;
A
#
# COMPACT_ATOMS: atom_id res chain seq x y z
N MET A 1 -52.38 -31.94 -14.47
CA MET A 1 -51.01 -32.49 -14.32
C MET A 1 -50.05 -31.32 -14.53
N TYR A 2 -49.49 -30.75 -13.47
CA TYR A 2 -48.59 -29.58 -13.56
C TYR A 2 -47.14 -30.06 -13.69
N PRO A 3 -46.31 -29.48 -14.58
CA PRO A 3 -44.90 -29.84 -14.62
C PRO A 3 -44.18 -29.27 -13.39
N ALA A 4 -43.39 -30.11 -12.73
CA ALA A 4 -42.52 -29.68 -11.64
C ALA A 4 -41.37 -28.84 -12.22
N THR A 5 -41.32 -27.56 -11.88
CA THR A 5 -40.21 -26.67 -12.23
C THR A 5 -39.00 -26.98 -11.36
N VAL A 6 -37.93 -27.50 -11.96
CA VAL A 6 -36.62 -27.64 -11.31
C VAL A 6 -36.02 -26.25 -11.15
N THR A 7 -36.07 -25.70 -9.95
CA THR A 7 -35.35 -24.47 -9.59
C THR A 7 -33.84 -24.75 -9.62
N PRO A 8 -33.02 -24.05 -10.43
CA PRO A 8 -31.59 -24.15 -10.31
C PRO A 8 -31.18 -23.57 -8.96
N SER A 9 -30.63 -24.41 -8.08
CA SER A 9 -30.01 -23.94 -6.85
C SER A 9 -28.85 -23.03 -7.22
N TYR A 10 -28.95 -21.77 -6.81
CA TYR A 10 -27.90 -20.78 -6.95
C TYR A 10 -26.66 -21.28 -6.19
N ILE A 11 -25.69 -21.82 -6.94
CA ILE A 11 -24.37 -22.16 -6.40
C ILE A 11 -23.78 -20.85 -5.89
N ARG A 12 -23.75 -20.67 -4.57
CA ARG A 12 -23.02 -19.58 -3.93
C ARG A 12 -21.54 -19.76 -4.30
N GLN A 13 -21.05 -18.96 -5.24
CA GLN A 13 -19.61 -18.84 -5.43
C GLN A 13 -19.06 -18.14 -4.19
N GLU A 14 -18.66 -18.94 -3.21
CA GLU A 14 -17.82 -18.51 -2.09
C GLU A 14 -16.64 -17.76 -2.68
N SER A 15 -16.63 -16.44 -2.47
CA SER A 15 -15.53 -15.58 -2.89
C SER A 15 -14.34 -15.94 -2.00
N PHE A 16 -13.49 -16.86 -2.47
CA PHE A 16 -12.17 -17.04 -1.88
C PHE A 16 -11.48 -15.69 -1.98
N LYS A 17 -11.43 -14.95 -0.86
CA LYS A 17 -10.60 -13.75 -0.73
C LYS A 17 -9.17 -14.21 -0.97
N LYS A 18 -8.73 -14.14 -2.23
CA LYS A 18 -7.33 -14.29 -2.60
C LYS A 18 -6.62 -13.20 -1.82
N VAL A 19 -5.89 -13.58 -0.77
CA VAL A 19 -5.02 -12.65 -0.04
C VAL A 19 -3.88 -12.32 -1.00
N VAL A 20 -4.13 -11.38 -1.89
CA VAL A 20 -3.10 -10.82 -2.77
C VAL A 20 -2.28 -9.90 -1.89
N TYR A 21 -1.08 -10.33 -1.52
CA TYR A 21 -0.09 -9.45 -0.89
C TYR A 21 0.26 -8.35 -1.90
N LYS A 22 -0.40 -7.21 -1.77
CA LYS A 22 -0.26 -6.12 -2.72
C LYS A 22 0.90 -5.23 -2.30
N LEU A 23 1.99 -5.29 -3.07
CA LEU A 23 3.07 -4.34 -2.94
C LEU A 23 2.58 -2.95 -3.36
N SER A 24 3.04 -1.93 -2.65
CA SER A 24 2.91 -0.53 -3.10
C SER A 24 3.76 -0.29 -4.35
N LYS A 25 3.49 0.82 -5.03
CA LYS A 25 4.32 1.28 -6.15
C LYS A 25 5.77 1.49 -5.65
N PRO A 26 6.79 0.99 -6.37
CA PRO A 26 8.17 1.18 -5.97
C PRO A 26 8.57 2.66 -6.06
N LEU A 27 9.48 3.08 -5.18
CA LEU A 27 10.25 4.30 -5.31
C LEU A 27 11.70 3.91 -5.59
N ILE A 28 12.26 4.42 -6.67
CA ILE A 28 13.68 4.25 -7.00
C ILE A 28 14.36 5.58 -6.67
N SER A 29 15.36 5.53 -5.80
CA SER A 29 16.18 6.68 -5.43
C SER A 29 17.33 6.87 -6.41
N ASP A 30 17.88 8.09 -6.48
CA ASP A 30 19.02 8.43 -7.34
C ASP A 30 20.29 7.63 -7.01
N ASP A 31 20.39 7.11 -5.78
CA ASP A 31 21.45 6.18 -5.35
C ASP A 31 21.23 4.72 -5.80
N GLY A 32 20.15 4.46 -6.54
CA GLY A 32 19.80 3.14 -7.05
C GLY A 32 19.08 2.24 -6.04
N LYS A 33 18.74 2.75 -4.85
CA LYS A 33 17.95 1.98 -3.87
C LYS A 33 16.49 1.93 -4.27
N VAL A 34 15.87 0.78 -4.01
CA VAL A 34 14.45 0.53 -4.28
C VAL A 34 13.70 0.43 -2.97
N TYR A 35 12.69 1.27 -2.82
CA TYR A 35 11.83 1.29 -1.64
C TYR A 35 10.45 0.74 -1.98
N LEU A 36 10.00 -0.19 -1.15
CA LEU A 36 8.74 -0.88 -1.31
C LEU A 36 8.05 -1.00 0.04
N CYS A 37 6.73 -0.90 0.04
CA CYS A 37 5.92 -1.21 1.22
C CYS A 37 4.95 -2.35 0.96
N SER A 38 4.79 -3.21 1.97
CA SER A 38 3.82 -4.30 2.01
C SER A 38 3.19 -4.37 3.40
N GLU A 39 1.85 -4.28 3.47
CA GLU A 39 1.12 -4.32 4.74
C GLU A 39 1.70 -3.31 5.75
N LYS A 40 2.32 -3.79 6.84
CA LYS A 40 2.93 -2.97 7.90
C LYS A 40 4.47 -2.98 7.84
N LYS A 41 5.06 -3.34 6.71
CA LYS A 41 6.51 -3.43 6.55
C LYS A 41 6.98 -2.57 5.38
N PHE A 42 7.99 -1.76 5.64
CA PHE A 42 8.70 -0.95 4.66
C PHE A 42 10.09 -1.53 4.43
N PHE A 43 10.43 -1.77 3.17
CA PHE A 43 11.67 -2.39 2.75
C PHE A 43 12.49 -1.40 1.94
N ALA A 44 13.79 -1.41 2.18
CA ALA A 44 14.77 -0.78 1.31
C ALA A 44 15.68 -1.88 0.75
N PHE A 45 15.77 -1.92 -0.57
CA PHE A 45 16.64 -2.79 -1.30
C PHE A 45 17.80 -1.98 -1.87
N GLU A 46 19.00 -2.55 -1.80
CA GLU A 46 20.14 -2.07 -2.57
C GLU A 46 19.92 -2.38 -4.06
N SER A 47 20.66 -1.69 -4.93
CA SER A 47 20.57 -1.87 -6.38
C SER A 47 20.89 -3.30 -6.87
N ASN A 48 21.62 -4.08 -6.06
CA ASN A 48 21.90 -5.50 -6.32
C ASN A 48 20.75 -6.45 -5.89
N GLY A 49 19.66 -5.90 -5.34
CA GLY A 49 18.50 -6.66 -4.87
C GLY A 49 18.61 -7.19 -3.43
N SER A 50 19.71 -6.93 -2.71
CA SER A 50 19.81 -7.29 -1.29
C SER A 50 18.97 -6.34 -0.44
N VAL A 51 18.49 -6.82 0.72
CA VAL A 51 17.76 -5.98 1.67
C VAL A 51 18.78 -5.13 2.44
N ALA A 52 18.72 -3.82 2.25
CA ALA A 52 19.49 -2.87 3.03
C ALA A 52 18.99 -2.81 4.48
N TRP A 53 17.68 -2.67 4.64
CA TRP A 53 17.00 -2.64 5.93
C TRP A 53 15.49 -2.86 5.79
N THR A 54 14.83 -3.17 6.91
CA THR A 54 13.38 -3.33 7.01
C THR A 54 12.85 -2.57 8.22
N LEU A 55 11.77 -1.81 8.03
CA LEU A 55 11.08 -1.08 9.10
C LEU A 55 9.67 -1.62 9.29
N SER A 56 9.28 -1.79 10.55
CA SER A 56 7.91 -2.11 10.93
C SER A 56 7.13 -0.83 11.19
N LEU A 57 6.02 -0.66 10.50
CA LEU A 57 5.12 0.49 10.62
C LEU A 57 3.99 0.17 11.60
N SER A 58 3.50 1.20 12.30
CA SER A 58 2.30 1.11 13.14
C SER A 58 1.01 1.05 12.30
N TYR A 59 1.07 1.52 11.05
CA TYR A 59 -0.04 1.58 10.10
C TYR A 59 0.21 0.70 8.88
N ARG A 60 -0.88 0.42 8.13
CA ARG A 60 -0.80 -0.30 6.86
C ARG A 60 -0.50 0.67 5.73
N CYS A 61 0.41 0.27 4.86
CA CYS A 61 0.69 0.98 3.63
C CYS A 61 -0.48 0.91 2.66
N SER A 62 -0.72 2.04 2.00
CA SER A 62 -1.62 2.09 0.86
C SER A 62 -0.89 1.55 -0.35
N SER A 63 -1.35 0.40 -0.86
CA SER A 63 -0.85 -0.17 -2.12
C SER A 63 -0.98 0.76 -3.34
N SER A 64 -1.77 1.83 -3.22
CA SER A 64 -2.05 2.79 -4.29
C SER A 64 -1.05 3.94 -4.35
N ILE A 65 -0.29 4.17 -3.26
CA ILE A 65 0.57 5.34 -3.07
C ILE A 65 2.03 4.88 -3.14
N ALA A 66 2.83 5.54 -3.97
CA ALA A 66 4.27 5.34 -4.00
C ALA A 66 4.91 6.07 -2.81
N PRO A 67 5.96 5.52 -2.18
CA PRO A 67 6.79 6.30 -1.28
C PRO A 67 7.37 7.50 -2.03
N VAL A 68 7.56 8.62 -1.36
CA VAL A 68 8.25 9.80 -1.93
C VAL A 68 9.54 10.03 -1.16
N GLN A 69 10.63 10.23 -1.88
CA GLN A 69 11.90 10.64 -1.30
C GLN A 69 11.79 12.11 -0.95
N GLY A 70 11.62 12.41 0.34
CA GLY A 70 11.61 13.78 0.81
C GLY A 70 13.04 14.33 0.80
N GLU A 71 13.37 15.21 -0.13
CA GLU A 71 14.52 16.12 0.00
C GLU A 71 14.23 17.16 1.08
N SER A 72 14.10 16.74 2.34
CA SER A 72 13.75 17.67 3.41
C SER A 72 15.00 18.38 3.93
N ARG A 73 15.52 19.35 3.18
CA ARG A 73 16.16 20.51 3.81
C ARG A 73 15.05 21.51 4.17
N LYS A 74 14.48 21.34 5.36
CA LYS A 74 13.44 22.17 6.02
C LYS A 74 12.03 22.08 5.44
N ALA A 75 11.14 21.42 6.18
CA ALA A 75 9.73 21.80 6.22
C ALA A 75 9.57 22.98 7.19
N ARG A 76 9.23 24.18 6.68
CA ARG A 76 8.73 25.28 7.51
C ARG A 76 7.21 25.18 7.55
N LEU A 77 6.67 24.87 8.72
CA LEU A 77 5.24 25.03 8.99
C LEU A 77 4.98 26.51 9.26
N HIS A 78 4.39 27.22 8.29
CA HIS A 78 3.76 28.51 8.56
C HIS A 78 2.35 28.24 9.07
N PHE A 79 2.18 28.25 10.39
CA PHE A 79 0.86 28.41 10.98
C PHE A 79 0.45 29.87 10.78
N LYS A 80 -0.53 30.15 9.91
CA LYS A 80 -1.25 31.41 9.99
C LYS A 80 -2.23 31.28 11.17
N THR A 81 -1.86 31.86 12.29
CA THR A 81 -2.83 32.21 13.33
C THR A 81 -3.59 33.43 12.82
N GLU A 82 -4.82 33.20 12.34
CA GLU A 82 -5.79 34.28 12.17
C GLU A 82 -6.29 34.65 13.57
N SER A 83 -5.62 35.63 14.18
CA SER A 83 -6.10 36.32 15.36
C SER A 83 -7.00 37.46 14.90
N ASP A 84 -8.29 37.29 15.18
CA ASP A 84 -9.23 38.29 15.69
C ASP A 84 -9.22 39.69 15.04
N LYS A 85 -10.30 39.97 14.31
CA LYS A 85 -10.94 41.30 14.32
C LYS A 85 -12.45 41.17 14.21
#